data_AF-A0A5N5LAV5-F1
#
_entry.id   AF-A0A5N5LAV5-F1
#
_cell.length_a   1.000
_cell.length_b   1.000
_cell.length_c   1.000
_cell.angle_alpha   90.00
_cell.angle_beta   90.00
_cell.angle_gamma   90.00
#
_symmetry.space_group_name_H-M   'P 1'
#
loop_
_entity.id
_entity.type
_entity.pdbx_description
1 polymer ?
#
loop_
_entity_poly.entity_id
_entity_poly.type
_entity_poly.pdbx_seq_one_letter_code
_entity_poly.pdbx_strand_id
1 'polypeptide(L)'
;MAAEPTREWSNEKLNSEEIPKKDLIKFLQDNASHSFLVEHKLMGNIKNVAKTAKKEQLIVAYDQLFESKRFKGTEVEQVTEEVKAVKIDEKPKETKTEVVDEGPPKFTKAVLKKGDKTNFPKKGDTVACWYTGMLEDGTVFDTNIPSGARKKKQAKPLSFKVGIGKVIRGWDEGLLTMSKGETARLEIEPEWAYGKKGLPDSKIPPNAKLIFEVELVSIE
;
A
#
# COMPACT_ATOMS: atom_id res chain seq x y z
N MET A 1 -7.99 -14.35 5.68
CA MET A 1 -7.29 -14.23 4.38
C MET A 1 -8.34 -14.21 3.29
N ALA A 2 -8.61 -13.06 2.69
CA ALA A 2 -9.38 -13.02 1.44
C ALA A 2 -8.35 -13.02 0.31
N ALA A 3 -8.38 -14.04 -0.55
CA ALA A 3 -7.51 -14.12 -1.71
C ALA A 3 -7.84 -12.96 -2.65
N GLU A 4 -6.82 -12.27 -3.16
CA GLU A 4 -7.01 -11.24 -4.19
C GLU A 4 -7.72 -11.89 -5.40
N PRO A 5 -8.91 -11.41 -5.77
CA PRO A 5 -9.64 -12.03 -6.85
C PRO A 5 -8.88 -11.78 -8.16
N THR A 6 -8.69 -12.83 -8.96
CA THR A 6 -8.05 -12.70 -10.26
C THR A 6 -8.96 -11.98 -11.23
N ARG A 7 -8.39 -11.14 -12.09
CA ARG A 7 -9.12 -10.37 -13.10
C ARG A 7 -9.71 -11.33 -14.16
N GLU A 8 -10.94 -11.79 -13.95
CA GLU A 8 -11.61 -12.79 -14.81
C GLU A 8 -11.92 -12.25 -16.21
N TRP A 9 -12.14 -10.93 -16.35
CA TRP A 9 -12.49 -10.34 -17.64
C TRP A 9 -11.57 -9.16 -18.00
N SER A 10 -10.96 -9.24 -19.19
CA SER A 10 -10.18 -8.14 -19.78
C SER A 10 -11.10 -7.01 -20.28
N ASN A 11 -10.59 -5.76 -20.31
CA ASN A 11 -11.35 -4.57 -20.72
C ASN A 11 -12.07 -4.72 -22.07
N GLU A 12 -11.45 -5.40 -23.03
CA GLU A 12 -12.05 -5.68 -24.35
C GLU A 12 -13.27 -6.63 -24.27
N LYS A 13 -13.25 -7.59 -23.35
CA LYS A 13 -14.32 -8.58 -23.16
C LYS A 13 -15.47 -8.03 -22.33
N LEU A 14 -15.17 -7.09 -21.43
CA LEU A 14 -16.14 -6.30 -20.67
C LEU A 14 -16.96 -5.36 -21.56
N ASN A 15 -16.31 -4.80 -22.58
CA ASN A 15 -16.96 -3.93 -23.57
C ASN A 15 -17.78 -4.72 -24.60
N SER A 16 -17.53 -6.03 -24.75
CA SER A 16 -18.36 -6.93 -25.57
C SER A 16 -19.73 -7.16 -24.91
N GLU A 17 -20.79 -7.25 -25.72
CA GLU A 17 -22.16 -7.47 -25.24
C GLU A 17 -22.36 -8.82 -24.53
N GLU A 18 -21.39 -9.73 -24.64
CA GLU A 18 -21.41 -11.09 -24.10
C GLU A 18 -21.48 -11.17 -22.57
N ILE A 19 -21.03 -10.16 -21.82
CA ILE A 19 -21.08 -10.19 -20.35
C ILE A 19 -22.39 -9.56 -19.84
N PRO A 20 -23.25 -10.32 -19.14
CA PRO A 20 -24.48 -9.81 -18.57
C PRO A 20 -24.19 -8.90 -17.37
N LYS A 21 -24.92 -7.77 -17.27
CA LYS A 21 -24.75 -6.78 -16.19
C LYS A 21 -24.85 -7.40 -14.78
N LYS A 22 -25.66 -8.46 -14.64
CA LYS A 22 -25.91 -9.13 -13.36
C LYS A 22 -24.66 -9.85 -12.83
N ASP A 23 -23.87 -10.48 -13.70
CA ASP A 23 -22.63 -11.16 -13.31
C ASP A 23 -21.56 -10.16 -12.89
N LEU A 24 -21.45 -9.04 -13.60
CA LEU A 24 -20.58 -7.92 -13.23
C LEU A 24 -20.92 -7.37 -11.83
N ILE A 25 -22.20 -7.10 -11.56
CA ILE A 25 -22.65 -6.61 -10.26
C ILE A 25 -22.39 -7.67 -9.18
N LYS A 26 -22.68 -8.94 -9.46
CA LYS A 26 -22.45 -10.03 -8.51
C LYS A 26 -20.97 -10.15 -8.15
N PHE A 27 -20.09 -10.12 -9.15
CA PHE A 27 -18.64 -10.16 -8.93
C PHE A 27 -18.19 -8.98 -8.09
N LEU A 28 -18.63 -7.76 -8.43
CA LEU A 28 -18.30 -6.55 -7.67
C LEU A 28 -18.78 -6.67 -6.22
N GLN A 29 -20.01 -7.13 -5.96
CA GLN A 29 -20.54 -7.27 -4.59
C GLN A 29 -19.84 -8.36 -3.75
N ASP A 30 -19.37 -9.41 -4.41
CA ASP A 30 -18.67 -10.52 -3.75
C ASP A 30 -17.22 -10.14 -3.43
N ASN A 31 -16.60 -9.35 -4.29
CA ASN A 31 -15.17 -9.08 -4.26
C ASN A 31 -14.79 -7.67 -3.85
N ALA A 32 -15.69 -6.68 -3.89
CA ALA A 32 -15.40 -5.31 -3.49
C ALA A 32 -15.74 -5.03 -2.03
N SER A 33 -15.01 -4.08 -1.46
CA SER A 33 -15.24 -3.60 -0.10
C SER A 33 -16.60 -2.93 0.03
N HIS A 34 -17.15 -2.94 1.24
CA HIS A 34 -18.47 -2.38 1.50
C HIS A 34 -18.49 -0.89 1.13
N SER A 35 -17.43 -0.17 1.48
CA SER A 35 -17.22 1.24 1.11
C SER A 35 -17.23 1.47 -0.41
N PHE A 36 -16.60 0.59 -1.20
CA PHE A 36 -16.60 0.71 -2.66
C PHE A 36 -17.99 0.51 -3.28
N LEU A 37 -18.75 -0.44 -2.73
CA LEU A 37 -20.11 -0.74 -3.17
C LEU A 37 -21.09 0.40 -2.87
N VAL A 38 -20.90 1.13 -1.75
CA VAL A 38 -21.68 2.33 -1.45
C VAL A 38 -21.40 3.43 -2.47
N GLU A 39 -20.12 3.70 -2.75
CA GLU A 39 -19.65 4.77 -3.63
C GLU A 39 -20.24 4.65 -5.04
N HIS A 40 -20.21 3.44 -5.59
CA HIS A 40 -20.75 3.14 -6.92
C HIS A 40 -22.26 2.78 -6.94
N LYS A 41 -22.95 2.90 -5.80
CA LYS A 41 -24.37 2.51 -5.63
C LYS A 41 -24.66 1.08 -6.08
N LEU A 42 -23.69 0.19 -5.89
CA LEU A 42 -23.80 -1.22 -6.21
C LEU A 42 -24.29 -2.04 -5.03
N MET A 43 -24.68 -1.39 -3.94
CA MET A 43 -25.21 -2.05 -2.74
C MET A 43 -26.69 -2.43 -2.90
N GLY A 44 -27.04 -3.64 -2.48
CA GLY A 44 -28.41 -4.15 -2.48
C GLY A 44 -28.68 -5.25 -3.51
N ASN A 45 -29.96 -5.49 -3.84
CA ASN A 45 -30.33 -6.63 -4.66
C ASN A 45 -29.87 -6.46 -6.12
N ILE A 46 -29.10 -7.42 -6.64
CA ILE A 46 -28.54 -7.44 -8.01
C ILE A 46 -29.59 -7.12 -9.08
N LYS A 47 -30.84 -7.60 -8.93
CA LYS A 47 -31.92 -7.34 -9.90
C LYS A 47 -32.35 -5.87 -9.93
N ASN A 48 -32.31 -5.18 -8.79
CA ASN A 48 -32.63 -3.75 -8.71
C ASN A 48 -31.45 -2.90 -9.18
N VAL A 49 -30.23 -3.24 -8.74
CA VAL A 49 -29.01 -2.55 -9.17
C VAL A 49 -28.84 -2.65 -10.69
N ALA A 50 -29.12 -3.80 -11.30
CA ALA A 50 -29.04 -3.96 -12.77
C ALA A 50 -30.07 -3.13 -13.56
N LYS A 51 -31.18 -2.70 -12.93
CA LYS A 51 -32.17 -1.81 -13.56
C LYS A 51 -31.75 -0.34 -13.49
N THR A 52 -30.99 0.04 -12.46
CA THR A 52 -30.54 1.43 -12.23
C THR A 52 -29.14 1.70 -12.79
N ALA A 53 -28.25 0.70 -12.78
CA ALA A 53 -26.85 0.82 -13.21
C ALA A 53 -26.68 0.58 -14.73
N LYS A 54 -25.93 1.48 -15.37
CA LYS A 54 -25.55 1.37 -16.80
C LYS A 54 -24.39 0.39 -16.96
N LYS A 55 -24.29 -0.28 -18.13
CA LYS A 55 -23.23 -1.28 -18.38
C LYS A 55 -21.85 -0.64 -18.30
N GLU A 56 -21.66 0.52 -18.92
CA GLU A 56 -20.40 1.29 -18.85
C GLU A 56 -20.01 1.63 -17.40
N GLN A 57 -20.96 2.01 -16.55
CA GLN A 57 -20.68 2.31 -15.15
C GLN A 57 -20.18 1.08 -14.38
N LEU A 58 -20.71 -0.11 -14.71
CA LEU A 58 -20.26 -1.36 -14.11
C LEU A 58 -18.85 -1.75 -14.59
N ILE A 59 -18.53 -1.49 -15.86
CA ILE A 59 -17.20 -1.76 -16.42
C ILE A 59 -16.16 -0.84 -15.77
N VAL A 60 -16.48 0.46 -15.67
CA VAL A 60 -15.61 1.44 -14.99
C VAL A 60 -15.41 1.08 -13.53
N ALA A 61 -16.49 0.72 -12.81
CA ALA A 61 -16.38 0.27 -11.43
C ALA A 61 -15.55 -1.02 -11.30
N TYR A 62 -15.65 -1.95 -12.25
CA TYR A 62 -14.80 -3.15 -12.26
C TYR A 62 -13.33 -2.80 -12.47
N ASP A 63 -13.01 -1.93 -13.42
CA ASP A 63 -11.62 -1.48 -13.64
C ASP A 63 -11.08 -0.76 -12.41
N GLN A 64 -11.85 0.17 -11.87
CA GLN A 64 -11.52 0.93 -10.66
C GLN A 64 -11.40 0.06 -9.41
N LEU A 65 -12.18 -1.01 -9.28
CA LEU A 65 -12.04 -1.96 -8.17
C LEU A 65 -10.63 -2.57 -8.16
N PHE A 66 -10.15 -3.00 -9.33
CA PHE A 66 -8.84 -3.61 -9.48
C PHE A 66 -7.69 -2.60 -9.46
N GLU A 67 -7.91 -1.40 -10.00
CA GLU A 67 -6.94 -0.30 -9.95
C GLU A 67 -6.78 0.22 -8.51
N SER A 68 -7.90 0.41 -7.81
CA SER A 68 -7.94 0.90 -6.43
C SER A 68 -7.71 -0.20 -5.39
N LYS A 69 -7.72 -1.47 -5.82
CA LYS A 69 -7.57 -2.67 -4.97
C LYS A 69 -8.50 -2.69 -3.75
N ARG A 70 -9.69 -2.10 -3.86
CA ARG A 70 -10.66 -1.97 -2.76
C ARG A 70 -11.48 -3.26 -2.61
N PHE A 71 -10.82 -4.39 -2.36
CA PHE A 71 -11.47 -5.70 -2.28
C PHE A 71 -12.14 -5.96 -0.92
N LYS A 72 -13.06 -6.91 -0.87
CA LYS A 72 -13.80 -7.29 0.32
C LYS A 72 -12.88 -8.05 1.28
N GLY A 73 -12.70 -7.53 2.50
CA GLY A 73 -11.82 -8.11 3.52
C GLY A 73 -10.67 -7.21 3.98
N THR A 74 -10.52 -6.02 3.41
CA THR A 74 -9.67 -4.93 3.93
C THR A 74 -10.43 -3.94 4.82
N GLU A 75 -11.60 -4.33 5.35
CA GLU A 75 -12.30 -3.58 6.40
C GLU A 75 -12.13 -4.32 7.73
N VAL A 76 -11.30 -3.76 8.62
CA VAL A 76 -11.44 -3.98 10.06
C VAL A 76 -12.36 -2.87 10.55
N GLU A 77 -13.62 -3.22 10.74
CA GLU A 77 -14.62 -2.35 11.37
C GLU A 77 -14.31 -2.15 12.87
N GLN A 78 -14.23 -0.88 13.26
CA GLN A 78 -14.78 -0.26 14.48
C GLN A 78 -14.64 -0.98 15.85
N VAL A 79 -13.90 -0.36 16.78
CA VAL A 79 -14.28 -0.38 18.21
C VAL A 79 -14.17 1.05 18.76
N THR A 80 -15.30 1.50 19.30
CA THR A 80 -15.55 2.79 19.95
C THR A 80 -14.99 2.85 21.37
N GLU A 81 -14.90 4.09 21.87
CA GLU A 81 -14.95 4.49 23.28
C GLU A 81 -13.69 4.38 24.19
N GLU A 82 -13.22 5.58 24.53
CA GLU A 82 -12.70 6.04 25.84
C GLU A 82 -11.78 5.12 26.67
N VAL A 83 -10.50 5.48 26.84
CA VAL A 83 -9.92 5.66 28.20
C VAL A 83 -8.79 6.70 28.20
N LYS A 84 -8.92 7.61 29.16
CA LYS A 84 -8.00 8.66 29.60
C LYS A 84 -6.60 8.15 30.01
N ALA A 85 -5.64 9.05 29.79
CA ALA A 85 -4.48 9.37 30.62
C ALA A 85 -3.54 8.24 31.07
N VAL A 86 -2.30 8.22 30.55
CA VAL A 86 -1.07 8.07 31.35
C VAL A 86 0.11 8.77 30.64
N LYS A 87 0.75 9.71 31.36
CA LYS A 87 2.10 10.27 31.11
C LYS A 87 3.16 9.26 31.55
N ILE A 88 4.36 9.31 30.96
CA ILE A 88 5.72 8.98 31.48
C ILE A 88 6.52 8.42 30.28
N ASP A 89 7.45 9.16 29.69
CA ASP A 89 8.85 9.44 30.09
C ASP A 89 9.84 8.42 29.47
N GLU A 90 11.12 8.77 29.46
CA GLU A 90 12.02 8.68 28.31
C GLU A 90 12.92 7.42 28.24
N LYS A 91 13.19 7.00 26.99
CA LYS A 91 14.49 6.51 26.44
C LYS A 91 15.05 5.11 26.82
N PRO A 92 16.07 4.59 26.09
CA PRO A 92 15.92 3.52 25.10
C PRO A 92 16.73 2.25 25.46
N LYS A 93 16.44 1.09 24.84
CA LYS A 93 17.41 -0.02 24.83
C LYS A 93 17.22 -0.97 23.66
N GLU A 94 18.25 -1.05 22.82
CA GLU A 94 18.56 -2.17 21.94
C GLU A 94 18.57 -3.48 22.74
N THR A 95 18.05 -4.58 22.16
CA THR A 95 18.72 -5.90 22.15
C THR A 95 18.03 -6.87 21.18
N LYS A 96 18.90 -7.62 20.51
CA LYS A 96 18.78 -8.77 19.61
C LYS A 96 17.76 -9.88 19.94
N THR A 97 17.34 -10.52 18.84
CA THR A 97 16.85 -11.89 18.66
C THR A 97 15.47 -12.20 19.26
N GLU A 98 14.50 -12.50 18.39
CA GLU A 98 13.78 -13.78 18.34
C GLU A 98 12.65 -13.65 17.31
N VAL A 99 12.39 -14.74 16.61
CA VAL A 99 11.23 -14.92 15.73
C VAL A 99 9.98 -14.85 16.60
N VAL A 100 9.36 -13.68 16.72
CA VAL A 100 8.07 -13.52 17.40
C VAL A 100 7.00 -13.38 16.33
N ASP A 101 6.14 -14.40 16.31
CA ASP A 101 4.79 -14.41 15.78
C ASP A 101 4.02 -13.21 16.39
N GLU A 102 4.09 -12.04 15.75
CA GLU A 102 3.56 -10.79 16.31
C GLU A 102 2.67 -10.07 15.28
N GLY A 103 1.51 -10.68 15.04
CA GLY A 103 0.40 -10.07 14.29
C GLY A 103 0.66 -9.86 12.80
N PRO A 104 -0.40 -9.53 12.03
CA PRO A 104 -0.26 -9.27 10.61
C PRO A 104 0.69 -8.10 10.35
N PRO A 105 1.48 -8.13 9.26
CA PRO A 105 2.40 -7.06 8.90
C PRO A 105 1.64 -5.74 8.85
N LYS A 106 2.11 -4.73 9.60
CA LYS A 106 1.51 -3.39 9.65
C LYS A 106 2.02 -2.50 8.52
N PHE A 107 2.28 -3.12 7.38
CA PHE A 107 2.63 -2.46 6.14
C PHE A 107 2.01 -3.23 4.96
N THR A 108 1.64 -2.50 3.93
CA THR A 108 1.11 -3.03 2.68
C THR A 108 2.06 -2.67 1.56
N LYS A 109 2.42 -3.64 0.72
CA LYS A 109 3.21 -3.42 -0.49
C LYS A 109 2.36 -3.58 -1.73
N ALA A 110 2.39 -2.59 -2.61
CA ALA A 110 1.87 -2.66 -3.96
C ALA A 110 3.00 -2.50 -4.98
N VAL A 111 3.30 -3.56 -5.74
CA VAL A 111 4.31 -3.48 -6.80
C VAL A 111 3.74 -2.66 -7.97
N LEU A 112 4.36 -1.51 -8.27
CA LEU A 112 4.01 -0.62 -9.39
C LEU A 112 4.72 -1.06 -10.67
N LYS A 113 6.00 -1.40 -10.56
CA LYS A 113 6.84 -1.90 -11.65
C LYS A 113 7.57 -3.13 -11.17
N LYS A 114 7.37 -4.24 -11.85
CA LYS A 114 8.06 -5.50 -11.54
C LYS A 114 9.56 -5.32 -11.80
N GLY A 115 10.37 -5.73 -10.83
CA GLY A 115 11.81 -5.86 -11.01
C GLY A 115 12.16 -7.18 -11.68
N ASP A 116 13.41 -7.58 -11.50
CA ASP A 116 13.98 -8.80 -12.08
C ASP A 116 13.42 -10.08 -11.44
N LYS A 117 12.79 -10.00 -10.26
CA LYS A 117 12.26 -11.14 -9.48
C LYS A 117 13.26 -12.25 -9.16
N THR A 118 14.54 -12.05 -9.45
CA THR A 118 15.61 -13.01 -9.13
C THR A 118 16.48 -12.49 -8.00
N ASN A 119 16.83 -11.20 -8.02
CA ASN A 119 17.68 -10.58 -7.01
C ASN A 119 16.82 -9.88 -5.95
N PHE A 120 16.69 -10.50 -4.77
CA PHE A 120 16.08 -9.90 -3.58
C PHE A 120 17.16 -9.58 -2.56
N PRO A 121 17.08 -8.43 -1.87
CA PRO A 121 18.09 -8.07 -0.89
C PRO A 121 17.91 -8.90 0.37
N LYS A 122 19.02 -9.25 1.01
CA LYS A 122 19.06 -10.01 2.26
C LYS A 122 19.41 -9.09 3.42
N LYS A 123 19.11 -9.58 4.62
CA LYS A 123 19.47 -8.93 5.87
C LYS A 123 20.97 -8.64 5.92
N GLY A 124 21.33 -7.36 5.96
CA GLY A 124 22.72 -6.87 5.98
C GLY A 124 23.26 -6.39 4.63
N ASP A 125 22.57 -6.68 3.53
CA ASP A 125 22.95 -6.21 2.19
C ASP A 125 22.76 -4.70 2.08
N THR A 126 23.58 -4.07 1.24
CA THR A 126 23.49 -2.65 0.94
C THR A 126 22.57 -2.46 -0.26
N VAL A 127 21.43 -1.80 -0.04
CA VAL A 127 20.48 -1.48 -1.11
C VAL A 127 20.62 -0.01 -1.48
N ALA A 128 20.53 0.26 -2.79
CA ALA A 128 20.46 1.60 -3.34
C ALA A 128 19.09 1.82 -3.97
N CYS A 129 18.32 2.80 -3.48
CA CYS A 129 16.97 3.07 -3.96
C CYS A 129 16.63 4.56 -4.08
N TRP A 130 15.68 4.85 -4.96
CA TRP A 130 14.98 6.13 -5.02
C TRP A 130 13.69 6.04 -4.24
N TYR A 131 13.27 7.12 -3.59
CA TYR A 131 12.00 7.12 -2.92
C TYR A 131 11.34 8.49 -2.84
N THR A 132 10.02 8.46 -2.68
CA THR A 132 9.17 9.61 -2.35
C THR A 132 8.22 9.20 -1.24
N GLY A 133 8.34 9.86 -0.09
CA GLY A 133 7.47 9.74 1.06
C GLY A 133 6.39 10.82 1.06
N MET A 134 5.14 10.38 1.15
CA MET A 134 3.95 11.21 1.15
C MET A 134 2.97 10.76 2.22
N LEU A 135 2.21 11.71 2.75
CA LEU A 135 1.13 11.47 3.70
C LEU A 135 -0.12 10.97 2.96
N GLU A 136 -1.12 10.49 3.70
CA GLU A 136 -2.40 10.05 3.13
C GLU A 136 -3.13 11.16 2.35
N ASP A 137 -2.90 12.41 2.72
CA ASP A 137 -3.40 13.60 2.02
C ASP A 137 -2.67 13.89 0.70
N GLY A 138 -1.63 13.11 0.35
CA GLY A 138 -0.79 13.32 -0.84
C GLY A 138 0.33 14.35 -0.63
N THR A 139 0.38 14.98 0.55
CA THR A 139 1.46 15.90 0.92
C THR A 139 2.79 15.14 0.96
N VAL A 140 3.71 15.48 0.06
CA VAL A 140 5.08 14.94 0.04
C VAL A 140 5.88 15.55 1.19
N PHE A 141 6.32 14.72 2.13
CA PHE A 141 7.13 15.17 3.26
C PHE A 141 8.62 14.91 3.06
N ASP A 142 8.99 13.91 2.25
CA ASP A 142 10.39 13.59 1.97
C ASP A 142 10.54 12.99 0.58
N THR A 143 11.61 13.34 -0.15
CA THR A 143 11.91 12.71 -1.45
C THR A 143 13.39 12.81 -1.75
N ASN A 144 13.96 11.70 -2.22
CA ASN A 144 15.32 11.69 -2.75
C ASN A 144 15.33 11.75 -4.29
N ILE A 145 14.18 11.88 -4.95
CA ILE A 145 14.11 11.95 -6.41
C ILE A 145 14.45 13.37 -6.86
N PRO A 146 15.51 13.58 -7.66
CA PRO A 146 15.90 14.91 -8.11
C PRO A 146 14.86 15.51 -9.07
N SER A 147 14.35 16.70 -8.74
CA SER A 147 13.51 17.47 -9.65
C SER A 147 14.37 18.12 -10.75
N GLY A 148 14.38 17.52 -11.94
CA GLY A 148 15.03 18.04 -13.16
C GLY A 148 15.99 17.06 -13.86
N ALA A 149 15.85 16.93 -15.18
CA ALA A 149 16.63 15.99 -16.01
C ALA A 149 18.17 16.17 -15.92
N ARG A 150 18.65 17.41 -15.71
CA ARG A 150 20.09 17.69 -15.53
C ARG A 150 20.61 17.25 -14.15
N LYS A 151 19.78 17.33 -13.11
CA LYS A 151 20.13 16.89 -11.74
C LYS A 151 20.09 15.37 -11.60
N LYS A 152 19.24 14.68 -12.38
CA LYS A 152 19.15 13.21 -12.40
C LYS A 152 20.47 12.50 -12.74
N LYS A 153 21.36 13.14 -13.51
CA LYS A 153 22.69 12.58 -13.83
C LYS A 153 23.72 12.69 -12.70
N GLN A 154 23.52 13.59 -11.73
CA GLN A 154 24.45 13.78 -10.61
C GLN A 154 23.86 13.30 -9.27
N ALA A 155 22.55 13.09 -9.20
CA ALA A 155 21.90 12.57 -8.02
C ALA A 155 22.33 11.12 -7.78
N LYS A 156 22.58 10.81 -6.50
CA LYS A 156 22.92 9.45 -6.06
C LYS A 156 21.71 8.82 -5.36
N PRO A 157 21.36 7.57 -5.65
CA PRO A 157 20.31 6.86 -4.92
C PRO A 157 20.68 6.72 -3.45
N LEU A 158 19.68 6.69 -2.58
CA LEU A 158 19.90 6.53 -1.15
C LEU A 158 20.42 5.10 -0.93
N SER A 159 21.59 4.97 -0.32
CA SER A 159 22.25 3.68 -0.10
C SER A 159 22.34 3.39 1.40
N PHE A 160 21.80 2.26 1.83
CA PHE A 160 21.82 1.84 3.24
C PHE A 160 21.73 0.32 3.36
N LYS A 161 22.02 -0.21 4.56
CA LYS A 161 21.91 -1.63 4.83
C LYS A 161 20.50 -1.99 5.29
N VAL A 162 19.86 -2.94 4.59
CA VAL A 162 18.51 -3.41 4.90
C VAL A 162 18.52 -4.54 5.92
N GLY A 163 17.43 -4.72 6.67
CA GLY A 163 17.26 -5.81 7.62
C GLY A 163 17.95 -5.57 8.97
N ILE A 164 18.58 -4.41 9.19
CA ILE A 164 19.40 -4.16 10.38
C ILE A 164 18.89 -3.00 11.25
N GLY A 165 17.65 -2.54 11.02
CA GLY A 165 17.03 -1.47 11.80
C GLY A 165 17.65 -0.09 11.58
N LYS A 166 18.26 0.15 10.40
CA LYS A 166 18.74 1.49 10.00
C LYS A 166 17.62 2.40 9.52
N VAL A 167 16.50 1.81 9.13
CA VAL A 167 15.28 2.48 8.64
C VAL A 167 14.08 2.01 9.44
N ILE A 168 12.93 2.64 9.23
CA ILE A 168 11.67 2.24 9.88
C ILE A 168 11.34 0.77 9.57
N ARG A 169 10.69 0.08 10.50
CA ARG A 169 10.41 -1.36 10.38
C ARG A 169 9.67 -1.73 9.10
N GLY A 170 8.71 -0.90 8.67
CA GLY A 170 7.98 -1.13 7.42
C GLY A 170 8.86 -1.03 6.17
N TRP A 171 9.93 -0.23 6.19
CA TRP A 171 10.91 -0.18 5.11
C TRP A 171 11.81 -1.42 5.12
N ASP A 172 12.29 -1.80 6.31
CA ASP A 172 13.19 -2.94 6.50
C ASP A 172 12.53 -4.22 5.96
N GLU A 173 11.30 -4.49 6.37
CA GLU A 173 10.52 -5.64 5.91
C GLU A 173 10.03 -5.48 4.47
N GLY A 174 9.58 -4.28 4.09
CA GLY A 174 9.07 -4.00 2.75
C GLY A 174 10.12 -4.22 1.66
N LEU A 175 11.34 -3.72 1.86
CA LEU A 175 12.42 -3.79 0.89
C LEU A 175 13.01 -5.19 0.74
N LEU A 176 13.03 -6.00 1.81
CA LEU A 176 13.42 -7.41 1.73
C LEU A 176 12.54 -8.20 0.75
N THR A 177 11.30 -7.77 0.53
CA THR A 177 10.39 -8.40 -0.43
C THR A 177 10.49 -7.84 -1.84
N MET A 178 11.28 -6.79 -2.08
CA MET A 178 11.43 -6.16 -3.39
C MET A 178 12.56 -6.78 -4.19
N SER A 179 12.38 -6.87 -5.50
CA SER A 179 13.45 -7.30 -6.40
C SER A 179 14.24 -6.13 -6.99
N LYS A 180 15.47 -6.38 -7.45
CA LYS A 180 16.28 -5.38 -8.17
C LYS A 180 15.52 -4.84 -9.38
N GLY A 181 15.48 -3.51 -9.52
CA GLY A 181 14.73 -2.80 -10.57
C GLY A 181 13.23 -2.67 -10.30
N GLU A 182 12.73 -3.16 -9.15
CA GLU A 182 11.32 -3.08 -8.78
C GLU A 182 10.98 -1.67 -8.27
N THR A 183 9.85 -1.15 -8.73
CA THR A 183 9.20 0.00 -8.12
C THR A 183 7.98 -0.49 -7.35
N ALA A 184 7.90 -0.19 -6.07
CA ALA A 184 6.76 -0.56 -5.25
C ALA A 184 6.34 0.61 -4.36
N ARG A 185 5.04 0.68 -4.09
CA ARG A 185 4.44 1.56 -3.10
C ARG A 185 4.30 0.78 -1.80
N LEU A 186 4.94 1.27 -0.76
CA LEU A 186 4.90 0.78 0.61
C LEU A 186 4.02 1.72 1.42
N GLU A 187 2.90 1.21 1.90
CA GLU A 187 2.05 1.90 2.86
C GLU A 187 2.35 1.36 4.24
N ILE A 188 2.78 2.22 5.15
CA ILE A 188 3.29 1.81 6.45
C ILE A 188 2.46 2.50 7.51
N GLU A 189 1.83 1.68 8.35
CA GLU A 189 1.08 2.17 9.50
C GLU A 189 2.02 2.91 10.46
N PRO A 190 1.53 3.92 11.19
CA PRO A 190 2.36 4.71 12.10
C PRO A 190 3.17 3.82 13.06
N GLU A 191 2.61 2.71 13.53
CA GLU A 191 3.28 1.78 14.45
C GLU A 191 4.59 1.19 13.93
N TRP A 192 4.72 1.01 12.61
CA TRP A 192 5.95 0.54 11.96
C TRP A 192 6.74 1.68 11.28
N ALA A 193 6.33 2.93 11.55
CA ALA A 193 6.94 4.18 11.11
C ALA A 193 7.33 5.07 12.33
N TYR A 194 6.66 6.22 12.52
CA TYR A 194 6.96 7.21 13.58
C TYR A 194 5.98 7.19 14.77
N GLY A 195 5.02 6.27 14.76
CA GLY A 195 4.08 5.98 15.83
C GLY A 195 3.16 7.14 16.20
N LYS A 196 2.65 7.07 17.43
CA LYS A 196 1.80 8.10 18.04
C LYS A 196 2.48 9.47 18.17
N LYS A 197 3.81 9.51 18.12
CA LYS A 197 4.58 10.74 18.23
C LYS A 197 4.64 11.51 16.91
N GLY A 198 4.53 10.82 15.78
CA GLY A 198 4.78 11.40 14.47
C GLY A 198 6.22 11.91 14.36
N LEU A 199 6.46 12.81 13.40
CA LEU A 199 7.75 13.47 13.21
C LEU A 199 7.52 14.95 12.89
N PRO A 200 7.46 15.83 13.91
CA PRO A 200 7.15 17.24 13.71
C PRO A 200 8.18 17.95 12.82
N ASP A 201 9.44 17.51 12.86
CA ASP A 201 10.54 18.06 12.03
C ASP A 201 10.27 17.93 10.52
N SER A 202 9.69 16.80 10.11
CA SER A 202 9.26 16.55 8.72
C SER A 202 7.77 16.82 8.50
N LYS A 203 7.11 17.56 9.41
CA LYS A 203 5.67 17.87 9.36
C LYS A 203 4.76 16.63 9.30
N ILE A 204 5.23 15.50 9.83
CA ILE A 204 4.47 14.25 9.88
C ILE A 204 3.60 14.28 11.15
N PRO A 205 2.26 14.27 11.04
CA PRO A 205 1.39 14.31 12.19
C PRO A 205 1.50 13.02 13.05
N PRO A 206 1.06 13.07 14.31
CA PRO A 206 0.96 11.88 15.15
C PRO A 206 -0.01 10.86 14.54
N ASN A 207 0.34 9.57 14.63
CA ASN A 207 -0.43 8.48 14.01
C ASN A 207 -0.62 8.62 12.49
N ALA A 208 0.25 9.36 11.81
CA ALA A 208 0.18 9.44 10.36
C ALA A 208 0.63 8.12 9.72
N LYS A 209 -0.21 7.57 8.85
CA LYS A 209 0.21 6.55 7.92
C LYS A 209 1.09 7.17 6.84
N LEU A 210 2.16 6.47 6.50
CA LEU A 210 3.11 6.94 5.51
C LEU A 210 3.01 6.11 4.26
N ILE A 211 3.07 6.80 3.13
CA ILE A 211 3.05 6.18 1.81
C ILE A 211 4.39 6.48 1.17
N PHE A 212 5.15 5.44 0.88
CA PHE A 212 6.44 5.54 0.21
C PHE A 212 6.38 4.87 -1.14
N GLU A 213 6.69 5.58 -2.20
CA GLU A 213 7.03 4.96 -3.47
C GLU A 213 8.54 4.76 -3.51
N VAL A 214 8.99 3.52 -3.63
CA VAL A 214 10.41 3.15 -3.64
C VAL A 214 10.74 2.45 -4.94
N GLU A 215 11.85 2.84 -5.57
CA GLU A 215 12.44 2.17 -6.72
C GLU A 215 13.80 1.60 -6.32
N LEU A 216 13.94 0.28 -6.35
CA LEU A 216 15.17 -0.41 -5.99
C LEU A 216 16.10 -0.45 -7.21
N VAL A 217 17.23 0.25 -7.13
CA VAL A 217 18.17 0.40 -8.25
C VAL A 217 19.23 -0.70 -8.22
N SER A 218 19.85 -0.92 -7.06
CA SER A 218 20.93 -1.88 -6.88
C SER A 218 20.89 -2.54 -5.50
N ILE A 219 21.51 -3.72 -5.42
CA ILE A 219 21.71 -4.52 -4.21
C ILE A 219 23.19 -4.96 -4.26
N GLU A 220 23.90 -4.79 -3.15
CA GLU A 220 25.32 -5.14 -2.96
C GLU A 220 25.54 -5.95 -1.68
#